data_AF-A0A5B7B094-F1
#
_entry.id   AF-A0A5B7B094-F1
#
_cell.length_a   1.000
_cell.length_b   1.000
_cell.length_c   1.000
_cell.angle_alpha   90.00
_cell.angle_beta   90.00
_cell.angle_gamma   90.00
#
_symmetry.space_group_name_H-M   'P 1'
#
loop_
_entity.id
_entity.type
_entity.pdbx_description
1 polymer ?
#
loop_
_entity_poly.entity_id
_entity_poly.type
_entity_poly.pdbx_seq_one_letter_code
_entity_poly.pdbx_strand_id
1 'polypeptide(L)'
;VILTQNCANLIELSLLGCTLLNSDSQHIISNGWPGLISIHLEECGEVTVNGVASLFNCRAVEDLLLRHNGPGIQRNFIVDAASKMPMLRKLSLDLCDASEGDFDIPTFVDRYFLSTVKIARCKFHRCTLEIQNLEPRRMPVHKETLVLVWDSKKLTRTVVKERI
;
A
#
# COMPACT_ATOMS: atom_id res chain seq x y z
N VAL A 1 -24.92 15.70 6.87
CA VAL A 1 -25.25 14.57 5.97
C VAL A 1 -24.08 13.61 6.01
N ILE A 2 -24.28 12.37 6.46
CA ILE A 2 -23.19 11.39 6.55
C ILE A 2 -23.08 10.70 5.19
N LEU A 3 -21.96 10.91 4.50
CA LEU A 3 -21.69 10.40 3.15
C LEU A 3 -21.91 8.89 3.02
N THR A 4 -21.66 8.14 4.08
CA THR A 4 -21.81 6.68 4.15
C THR A 4 -23.27 6.22 4.08
N GLN A 5 -24.22 7.01 4.57
CA GLN A 5 -25.64 6.66 4.54
C GLN A 5 -26.27 6.84 3.16
N ASN A 6 -25.84 7.87 2.42
CA ASN A 6 -26.37 8.16 1.09
C ASN A 6 -25.65 7.40 -0.02
N CYS A 7 -24.40 7.01 0.22
CA CYS A 7 -23.57 6.25 -0.72
C CYS A 7 -23.34 4.82 -0.22
N ALA A 8 -24.37 4.13 0.28
CA ALA A 8 -24.23 2.79 0.87
C ALA A 8 -23.66 1.74 -0.10
N ASN A 9 -23.87 1.93 -1.41
CA ASN A 9 -23.41 1.05 -2.48
C ASN A 9 -22.09 1.52 -3.12
N LEU A 10 -21.27 2.31 -2.42
CA LEU A 10 -19.99 2.77 -2.95
C LEU A 10 -19.03 1.58 -3.14
N ILE A 11 -18.54 1.41 -4.37
CA ILE A 11 -17.65 0.31 -4.76
C ILE A 11 -16.19 0.79 -4.85
N GLU A 12 -15.97 2.03 -5.25
CA GLU A 12 -14.63 2.60 -5.42
C GLU A 12 -14.54 3.95 -4.73
N LEU A 13 -13.46 4.17 -3.98
CA LEU A 13 -13.16 5.43 -3.31
C LEU A 13 -11.76 5.88 -3.73
N SER A 14 -11.68 7.02 -4.41
CA SER A 14 -10.42 7.66 -4.76
C SER A 14 -10.36 9.07 -4.17
N LEU A 15 -9.43 9.30 -3.26
CA LEU A 15 -9.20 10.60 -2.61
C LEU A 15 -7.75 11.00 -2.87
N LEU A 16 -7.56 12.16 -3.51
CA LEU A 16 -6.25 12.68 -3.92
C LEU A 16 -6.13 14.13 -3.43
N GLY A 17 -5.03 14.48 -2.76
CA GLY A 17 -4.77 15.83 -2.29
C GLY A 17 -5.76 16.35 -1.24
N CYS A 18 -6.51 15.47 -0.58
CA CYS A 18 -7.48 15.82 0.45
C CYS A 18 -6.79 16.07 1.79
N THR A 19 -6.01 17.15 1.88
CA THR A 19 -5.08 17.42 2.99
C THR A 19 -5.73 17.69 4.33
N LEU A 20 -7.04 18.01 4.35
CA LEU A 20 -7.80 18.28 5.56
C LEU A 20 -8.43 17.02 6.20
N LEU A 21 -8.23 15.84 5.61
CA LEU A 21 -8.74 14.61 6.21
C LEU A 21 -7.93 14.22 7.44
N ASN A 22 -8.65 13.90 8.50
CA ASN A 22 -8.13 13.61 9.84
C ASN A 22 -8.41 12.15 10.25
N SER A 23 -8.05 11.79 11.48
CA SER A 23 -8.34 10.48 12.08
C SER A 23 -9.84 10.09 12.04
N ASP A 24 -10.77 11.03 12.23
CA ASP A 24 -12.22 10.75 12.13
C ASP A 24 -12.59 10.27 10.72
N SER A 25 -11.98 10.89 9.70
CA SER A 25 -12.17 10.51 8.29
C SER A 25 -11.70 9.08 8.03
N GLN A 26 -10.61 8.64 8.66
CA GLN A 26 -10.14 7.25 8.56
C GLN A 26 -11.17 6.26 9.13
N HIS A 27 -11.78 6.59 10.27
CA HIS A 27 -12.80 5.73 10.88
C HIS A 27 -14.04 5.60 9.97
N ILE A 28 -14.44 6.69 9.31
CA ILE A 28 -15.54 6.69 8.35
C ILE A 28 -15.19 5.84 7.12
N ILE A 29 -14.00 6.01 6.54
CA ILE A 29 -13.57 5.23 5.37
C ILE A 29 -13.52 3.74 5.69
N SER A 30 -13.01 3.38 6.88
CA SER A 30 -12.79 1.99 7.27
C SER A 30 -14.06 1.20 7.58
N ASN A 31 -15.15 1.86 7.95
CA ASN A 31 -16.40 1.21 8.37
C ASN A 31 -17.64 1.66 7.58
N GLY A 32 -17.51 2.69 6.75
CA GLY A 32 -18.63 3.36 6.12
C GLY A 32 -19.25 2.61 4.96
N TRP A 33 -18.46 1.80 4.27
CA TRP A 33 -18.84 1.16 3.02
C TRP A 33 -18.47 -0.33 3.02
N PRO A 34 -19.39 -1.21 3.44
CA PRO A 34 -19.11 -2.64 3.53
C PRO A 34 -18.85 -3.30 2.17
N GLY A 35 -19.35 -2.70 1.07
CA GLY A 35 -19.17 -3.19 -0.30
C GLY A 35 -18.02 -2.53 -1.06
N LEU A 36 -17.11 -1.83 -0.37
CA LEU A 36 -16.00 -1.14 -1.02
C LEU A 36 -14.97 -2.15 -1.53
N ILE A 37 -14.73 -2.13 -2.85
CA ILE A 37 -13.82 -3.05 -3.56
C ILE A 37 -12.47 -2.39 -3.83
N SER A 38 -12.45 -1.08 -4.10
CA SER A 38 -11.22 -0.37 -4.46
C SER A 38 -11.04 0.89 -3.62
N ILE A 39 -9.82 1.07 -3.10
CA ILE A 39 -9.42 2.26 -2.36
C ILE A 39 -8.15 2.84 -2.97
N HIS A 40 -8.18 4.13 -3.29
CA HIS A 40 -7.02 4.91 -3.69
C HIS A 40 -6.90 6.15 -2.79
N LEU A 41 -5.80 6.24 -2.04
CA LEU A 41 -5.50 7.36 -1.16
C LEU A 41 -4.14 7.97 -1.50
N GLU A 42 -4.14 9.26 -1.82
CA GLU A 42 -2.95 10.01 -2.17
C GLU A 42 -2.95 11.37 -1.47
N GLU A 43 -1.95 11.64 -0.62
CA GLU A 43 -1.77 12.96 0.00
C GLU A 43 -3.02 13.47 0.75
N CYS A 44 -3.66 12.58 1.49
CA CYS A 44 -4.94 12.80 2.18
C CYS A 44 -4.76 13.21 3.66
N GLY A 45 -3.82 14.10 3.96
CA GLY A 45 -3.61 14.59 5.33
C GLY A 45 -3.25 13.48 6.33
N GLU A 46 -3.87 13.46 7.51
CA GLU A 46 -3.58 12.45 8.54
C GLU A 46 -3.91 11.02 8.09
N VAL A 47 -4.84 10.86 7.14
CA VAL A 47 -5.22 9.56 6.57
C VAL A 47 -4.01 8.87 5.96
N THR A 48 -3.21 9.60 5.18
CA THR A 48 -2.00 9.05 4.56
C THR A 48 -0.76 9.24 5.41
N VAL A 49 -0.76 10.08 6.45
CA VAL A 49 0.42 10.31 7.31
C VAL A 49 0.55 9.29 8.44
N ASN A 50 -0.54 8.88 9.10
CA ASN A 50 -0.46 8.07 10.32
C ASN A 50 -0.44 6.55 10.09
N GLY A 51 -0.29 6.13 8.83
CA GLY A 51 -0.39 4.72 8.45
C GLY A 51 -1.85 4.25 8.40
N VAL A 52 -2.18 3.43 7.42
CA VAL A 52 -3.57 3.08 7.09
C VAL A 52 -4.03 1.77 7.72
N ALA A 53 -3.56 1.44 8.92
CA ALA A 53 -3.94 0.20 9.61
C ALA A 53 -5.45 0.11 9.89
N SER A 54 -6.13 1.25 10.01
CA SER A 54 -7.60 1.33 10.12
C SER A 54 -8.32 0.74 8.90
N LEU A 55 -7.71 0.74 7.71
CA LEU A 55 -8.29 0.15 6.50
C LEU A 55 -8.41 -1.38 6.54
N PHE A 56 -7.79 -2.05 7.51
CA PHE A 56 -7.97 -3.50 7.70
C PHE A 56 -9.43 -3.90 8.00
N ASN A 57 -10.28 -2.94 8.39
CA ASN A 57 -11.71 -3.17 8.55
C ASN A 57 -12.46 -3.28 7.21
N CYS A 58 -11.89 -2.80 6.10
CA CYS A 58 -12.48 -2.88 4.77
C CYS A 58 -12.33 -4.29 4.18
N ARG A 59 -13.15 -5.24 4.65
CA ARG A 59 -12.98 -6.67 4.34
C ARG A 59 -13.26 -7.06 2.88
N ALA A 60 -14.05 -6.26 2.15
CA ALA A 60 -14.41 -6.51 0.75
C ALA A 60 -13.39 -5.95 -0.26
N VAL A 61 -12.39 -5.19 0.19
CA VAL A 61 -11.44 -4.52 -0.70
C VAL A 61 -10.56 -5.55 -1.40
N GLU A 62 -10.52 -5.47 -2.72
CA GLU A 62 -9.65 -6.25 -3.61
C GLU A 62 -8.42 -5.48 -4.06
N ASP A 63 -8.52 -4.15 -4.19
CA ASP A 63 -7.45 -3.28 -4.69
C ASP A 63 -7.22 -2.10 -3.74
N LEU A 64 -5.99 -2.01 -3.19
CA LEU A 64 -5.58 -0.92 -2.31
C LEU A 64 -4.37 -0.21 -2.90
N LEU A 65 -4.55 1.06 -3.29
CA LEU A 65 -3.48 1.96 -3.70
C LEU A 65 -3.28 3.05 -2.66
N LEU A 66 -2.06 3.12 -2.13
CA LEU A 66 -1.69 4.05 -1.08
C LEU A 66 -0.42 4.80 -1.46
N ARG A 67 -0.51 6.13 -1.50
CA ARG A 67 0.66 7.00 -1.41
C ARG A 67 0.82 7.55 0.01
N HIS A 68 1.79 7.01 0.74
CA HIS A 68 2.08 7.44 2.11
C HIS A 68 3.05 8.62 2.10
N ASN A 69 2.72 9.67 2.84
CA ASN A 69 3.53 10.88 2.96
C ASN A 69 4.08 11.09 4.39
N GLY A 70 3.77 10.19 5.32
CA GLY A 70 4.21 10.24 6.71
C GLY A 70 5.63 9.70 7.00
N PRO A 71 5.92 9.39 8.28
CA PRO A 71 7.23 8.93 8.74
C PRO A 71 7.56 7.48 8.36
N GLY A 72 6.61 6.73 7.80
CA GLY A 72 6.75 5.33 7.43
C GLY A 72 5.58 4.48 7.91
N ILE A 73 5.39 3.33 7.29
CA ILE A 73 4.37 2.32 7.62
C ILE A 73 5.07 1.16 8.33
N GLN A 74 4.42 0.49 9.27
CA GLN A 74 5.01 -0.70 9.91
C GLN A 74 5.47 -1.74 8.87
N ARG A 75 6.64 -2.36 9.08
CA ARG A 75 7.23 -3.31 8.12
C ARG A 75 6.34 -4.54 7.82
N ASN A 76 5.55 -4.98 8.79
CA ASN A 76 4.64 -6.11 8.67
C ASN A 76 3.31 -5.75 7.97
N PHE A 77 3.13 -4.51 7.52
CA PHE A 77 1.88 -4.03 6.95
C PHE A 77 1.35 -4.90 5.81
N ILE A 78 2.22 -5.40 4.92
CA ILE A 78 1.81 -6.23 3.78
C ILE A 78 1.26 -7.58 4.26
N VAL A 79 1.92 -8.19 5.26
CA VAL A 79 1.47 -9.45 5.88
C VAL A 79 0.17 -9.24 6.65
N ASP A 80 0.07 -8.15 7.40
CA ASP A 80 -1.13 -7.76 8.13
C ASP A 80 -2.31 -7.49 7.18
N ALA A 81 -2.08 -6.79 6.07
CA ALA A 81 -3.08 -6.54 5.05
C ALA A 81 -3.58 -7.84 4.43
N ALA A 82 -2.66 -8.74 4.02
CA ALA A 82 -3.00 -10.03 3.44
C ALA A 82 -3.87 -10.89 4.39
N SER A 83 -3.55 -10.88 5.69
CA SER A 83 -4.27 -11.68 6.69
C SER A 83 -5.60 -11.06 7.15
N LYS A 84 -5.68 -9.74 7.27
CA LYS A 84 -6.86 -9.05 7.82
C LYS A 84 -7.90 -8.68 6.76
N MET A 85 -7.48 -8.55 5.50
CA MET A 85 -8.32 -8.18 4.35
C MET A 85 -8.51 -9.40 3.43
N PRO A 86 -9.52 -10.25 3.69
CA PRO A 86 -9.64 -11.56 3.05
C PRO A 86 -9.90 -11.49 1.54
N MET A 87 -10.37 -10.36 1.02
CA MET A 87 -10.58 -10.19 -0.42
C MET A 87 -9.41 -9.49 -1.13
N LEU A 88 -8.36 -9.07 -0.40
CA LEU A 88 -7.29 -8.26 -0.97
C LEU A 88 -6.47 -9.05 -1.99
N ARG A 89 -6.42 -8.56 -3.23
CA ARG A 89 -5.72 -9.20 -4.36
C ARG A 89 -4.55 -8.38 -4.86
N LYS A 90 -4.66 -7.05 -4.76
CA LYS A 90 -3.66 -6.09 -5.23
C LYS A 90 -3.38 -5.06 -4.14
N LEU A 91 -2.10 -4.85 -3.88
CA LEU A 91 -1.63 -3.80 -2.99
C LEU A 91 -0.55 -2.98 -3.70
N SER A 92 -0.75 -1.67 -3.81
CA SER A 92 0.22 -0.76 -4.38
C SER A 92 0.61 0.30 -3.34
N LEU A 93 1.87 0.28 -2.95
CA LEU A 93 2.50 1.22 -2.03
C LEU A 93 3.40 2.17 -2.83
N ASP A 94 3.21 3.46 -2.62
CA ASP A 94 3.85 4.51 -3.40
C ASP A 94 4.36 5.64 -2.51
N LEU A 95 5.61 6.09 -2.69
CA LEU A 95 6.31 6.97 -1.73
C LEU A 95 6.28 6.45 -0.27
N CYS A 96 6.01 5.16 -0.08
CA CYS A 96 5.88 4.51 1.21
C CYS A 96 7.22 3.89 1.63
N ASP A 97 7.72 4.21 2.82
CA ASP A 97 8.78 3.44 3.44
C ASP A 97 8.21 2.56 4.55
N ALA A 98 8.86 1.43 4.79
CA ALA A 98 8.71 0.79 6.09
C ALA A 98 9.36 1.69 7.14
N SER A 99 8.72 1.84 8.30
CA SER A 99 9.24 2.62 9.44
C SER A 99 10.58 2.06 9.92
N GLU A 100 10.81 0.77 9.70
CA GLU A 100 12.01 0.03 10.11
C GLU A 100 12.47 -0.91 8.99
N GLY A 101 13.48 -0.50 8.22
CA GLY A 101 14.10 -1.36 7.20
C GLY A 101 13.22 -1.58 5.96
N ASP A 102 13.04 -2.84 5.58
CA ASP A 102 12.25 -3.27 4.42
C ASP A 102 10.92 -3.89 4.85
N PHE A 103 9.93 -3.93 3.95
CA PHE A 103 8.65 -4.59 4.22
C PHE A 103 8.81 -6.12 4.30
N ASP A 104 8.14 -6.72 5.28
CA ASP A 104 8.00 -8.16 5.39
C ASP A 104 7.09 -8.65 4.25
N ILE A 105 7.62 -9.54 3.40
CA ILE A 105 6.90 -10.09 2.25
C ILE A 105 6.26 -11.43 2.65
N PRO A 106 4.93 -11.62 2.48
CA PRO A 106 4.26 -12.85 2.88
C PRO A 106 4.81 -14.06 2.11
N THR A 107 4.88 -15.20 2.81
CA THR A 107 5.22 -16.49 2.20
C THR A 107 4.08 -16.96 1.29
N PHE A 108 4.29 -18.05 0.55
CA PHE A 108 3.24 -18.60 -0.32
C PHE A 108 1.97 -19.01 0.45
N VAL A 109 2.12 -19.43 1.71
CA VAL A 109 1.00 -19.86 2.57
C VAL A 109 0.30 -18.64 3.18
N ASP A 110 1.06 -17.62 3.56
CA ASP A 110 0.56 -16.44 4.28
C ASP A 110 0.05 -15.34 3.34
N ARG A 111 0.05 -15.57 2.02
CA ARG A 111 -0.41 -14.58 1.04
C ARG A 111 -1.93 -14.50 0.93
N TYR A 112 -2.66 -15.50 1.43
CA TYR A 112 -4.12 -15.59 1.26
C TYR A 112 -4.51 -15.38 -0.23
N PHE A 113 -5.35 -14.39 -0.53
CA PHE A 113 -5.78 -14.05 -1.88
C PHE A 113 -4.88 -13.01 -2.57
N LEU A 114 -3.86 -12.49 -1.87
CA LEU A 114 -2.94 -11.51 -2.40
C LEU A 114 -2.15 -12.11 -3.56
N SER A 115 -2.23 -11.43 -4.69
CA SER A 115 -1.64 -11.88 -5.96
C SER A 115 -0.58 -10.93 -6.48
N THR A 116 -0.72 -9.64 -6.19
CA THR A 116 0.18 -8.59 -6.68
C THR A 116 0.48 -7.60 -5.57
N VAL A 117 1.77 -7.32 -5.38
CA VAL A 117 2.24 -6.20 -4.55
C VAL A 117 3.17 -5.33 -5.39
N LYS A 118 2.89 -4.04 -5.44
CA LYS A 118 3.75 -3.03 -6.07
C LYS A 118 4.30 -2.13 -4.97
N ILE A 119 5.61 -1.99 -4.88
CA ILE A 119 6.29 -1.09 -3.97
C ILE A 119 7.11 -0.14 -4.82
N ALA A 120 6.68 1.10 -4.87
CA ALA A 120 7.23 2.11 -5.74
C ALA A 120 7.79 3.25 -4.90
N ARG A 121 8.93 3.79 -5.34
CA ARG A 121 9.27 5.18 -5.00
C ARG A 121 9.53 5.44 -3.50
N CYS A 122 9.91 4.42 -2.74
CA CYS A 122 10.34 4.50 -1.33
C CYS A 122 11.38 5.61 -1.10
N LYS A 123 11.27 6.38 0.00
CA LYS A 123 12.20 7.48 0.32
C LYS A 123 13.53 6.93 0.87
N PHE A 124 13.55 5.73 1.47
CA PHE A 124 14.77 5.10 1.97
C PHE A 124 15.48 4.31 0.85
N HIS A 125 16.72 4.71 0.55
CA HIS A 125 17.60 4.24 -0.54
C HIS A 125 18.05 2.76 -0.47
N ARG A 126 17.27 1.86 0.15
CA ARG A 126 17.65 0.47 0.43
C ARG A 126 16.73 -0.62 -0.09
N CYS A 127 15.82 -0.34 -1.04
CA CYS A 127 15.19 -1.43 -1.82
C CYS A 127 16.20 -2.20 -2.74
N THR A 128 17.50 -2.12 -2.46
CA THR A 128 18.53 -3.05 -2.91
C THR A 128 18.50 -4.29 -2.03
N LEU A 129 17.60 -5.22 -2.36
CA LEU A 129 17.78 -6.63 -2.02
C LEU A 129 19.05 -7.12 -2.74
N GLU A 130 20.18 -7.04 -2.03
CA GLU A 130 21.52 -7.54 -2.35
C GLU A 130 21.93 -7.58 -3.83
N ILE A 131 22.57 -6.49 -4.30
CA ILE A 131 23.74 -6.63 -5.17
C ILE A 131 24.87 -5.92 -4.46
N GLN A 132 25.73 -6.72 -3.82
CA GLN A 132 27.01 -6.26 -3.30
C GLN A 132 27.77 -5.61 -4.45
N ASN A 133 27.92 -4.28 -4.42
CA ASN A 133 29.15 -3.59 -4.81
C ASN A 133 29.08 -2.11 -4.44
N LEU A 134 30.14 -1.70 -3.77
CA LEU A 134 30.41 -0.37 -3.24
C LEU A 134 30.69 0.59 -4.41
N GLU A 135 29.76 1.49 -4.77
CA GLU A 135 30.09 2.63 -5.64
C GLU A 135 29.49 3.96 -5.15
N PRO A 136 30.17 5.10 -5.41
CA PRO A 136 29.83 6.39 -4.81
C PRO A 136 28.54 6.95 -5.38
N ARG A 137 27.74 7.54 -4.49
CA ARG A 137 26.48 8.29 -4.70
C ARG A 137 26.40 9.00 -6.07
N ARG A 138 25.78 8.36 -7.05
CA ARG A 138 25.11 9.04 -8.17
C ARG A 138 23.64 9.13 -7.82
N MET A 139 23.03 10.31 -8.01
CA MET A 139 21.57 10.41 -7.89
C MET A 139 20.94 9.43 -8.87
N PRO A 140 20.03 8.54 -8.42
CA PRO A 140 19.44 7.56 -9.29
C PRO A 140 18.65 8.28 -10.40
N VAL A 141 19.03 8.07 -11.65
CA VAL A 141 18.32 8.58 -12.85
C VAL A 141 17.05 7.79 -13.17
N HIS A 142 16.82 6.72 -12.42
CA HIS A 142 15.65 5.87 -12.50
C HIS A 142 14.99 5.75 -11.14
N LYS A 143 13.65 5.73 -11.13
CA LYS A 143 12.91 5.32 -9.94
C LYS A 143 12.65 3.82 -10.04
N GLU A 144 13.07 3.09 -9.01
CA GLU A 144 12.87 1.65 -8.95
C GLU A 144 11.51 1.35 -8.34
N THR A 145 10.80 0.43 -8.99
CA THR A 145 9.55 -0.15 -8.49
C THR A 145 9.74 -1.65 -8.37
N LEU A 146 9.58 -2.18 -7.17
CA LEU A 146 9.53 -3.61 -6.93
C LEU A 146 8.10 -4.12 -7.16
N VAL A 147 7.95 -5.05 -8.10
CA VAL A 147 6.69 -5.73 -8.39
C VAL A 147 6.84 -7.20 -7.97
N LEU A 148 5.96 -7.64 -7.09
CA LEU A 148 5.86 -8.99 -6.58
C LEU A 148 4.57 -9.60 -7.12
N VAL A 149 4.69 -10.72 -7.84
CA VAL A 149 3.55 -11.43 -8.42
C VAL A 149 3.59 -12.88 -7.95
N TRP A 150 2.54 -13.32 -7.27
CA TRP A 150 2.37 -14.72 -6.90
C TRP A 150 1.51 -15.42 -7.95
N ASP A 151 2.11 -16.36 -8.66
CA ASP A 151 1.39 -17.31 -9.49
C ASP A 151 1.03 -18.59 -8.70
N SER A 152 0.46 -19.60 -9.35
CA SER A 152 0.10 -20.87 -8.69
C SER A 152 1.27 -21.68 -8.14
N LYS A 153 2.53 -21.34 -8.48
CA LYS A 153 3.72 -22.17 -8.25
C LYS A 153 4.88 -21.41 -7.60
N LYS A 154 4.99 -20.09 -7.80
CA LYS A 154 6.14 -19.29 -7.36
C LYS A 154 5.79 -17.81 -7.16
N LEU A 155 6.66 -17.16 -6.41
CA LEU A 155 6.74 -15.70 -6.31
C LEU A 155 7.74 -15.17 -7.35
N THR A 156 7.26 -14.39 -8.30
CA THR A 156 8.10 -13.65 -9.25
C THR A 156 8.35 -12.25 -8.71
N ARG A 157 9.63 -11.87 -8.64
CA ARG A 157 10.06 -10.52 -8.24
C ARG A 157 10.64 -9.81 -9.45
N THR A 158 10.16 -8.61 -9.74
CA THR A 158 10.59 -7.81 -10.88
C THR A 158 10.88 -6.39 -10.43
N VAL A 159 12.08 -5.90 -10.72
CA VAL A 159 12.43 -4.49 -10.51
C VAL A 159 12.24 -3.75 -11.83
N VAL A 160 11.28 -2.83 -11.86
CA VAL A 160 11.02 -1.96 -12.99
C VAL A 160 11.74 -0.65 -12.77
N LYS A 161 12.58 -0.25 -13.73
CA LYS A 161 13.31 1.02 -13.72
C LYS A 161 12.56 2.02 -14.58
N GLU A 162 11.91 2.99 -13.95
CA GLU A 162 11.24 4.08 -14.66
C GLU A 162 12.21 5.24 -14.82
N ARG A 163 12.30 5.82 -16.01
CA ARG A 163 13.12 7.03 -16.24
C ARG A 163 12.45 8.22 -15.55
N ILE A 164 13.22 8.95 -14.73
CA ILE A 164 12.79 10.20 -14.09
C ILE A 164 12.79 11.33 -15.13
#